data_AF-A0A7X0U102-F1
#
_entry.id   AF-A0A7X0U102-F1
#
_cell.length_a   1.000
_cell.length_b   1.000
_cell.length_c   1.000
_cell.angle_alpha   90.00
_cell.angle_beta   90.00
_cell.angle_gamma   90.00
#
_symmetry.space_group_name_H-M   'P 1'
#
loop_
_entity.id
_entity.type
_entity.pdbx_description
1 polymer ?
#
loop_
_entity_poly.entity_id
_entity_poly.type
_entity_poly.pdbx_seq_one_letter_code
_entity_poly.pdbx_strand_id
1 'polypeptide(L)'
;MSDSVAADTEGEASEAAAPPPFEPARMVPTRPDGWPDWLGRRPISSVDRDRILKDLSADQEELDAAKRRDGLRLAPLFSSVTIEGVGGQGDPRKVARLRAAINAACRVAAGDRRTSYHATDVRITIGIAGPDAHERIAVLRRQLPKMGGSRGWTITEDLN
;
A
#
# COMPACT_ATOMS: atom_id res chain seq x y z
N MET A 1 -42.14 76.31 61.63
CA MET A 1 -43.60 76.30 61.42
C MET A 1 -43.83 76.20 59.93
N SER A 2 -44.69 75.26 59.50
CA SER A 2 -45.68 75.43 58.43
C SER A 2 -45.18 75.80 57.02
N ASP A 3 -45.75 75.37 55.91
CA ASP A 3 -46.69 74.31 55.55
C ASP A 3 -46.65 74.28 54.01
N SER A 4 -46.93 73.12 53.44
CA SER A 4 -47.53 72.88 52.12
C SER A 4 -47.04 73.61 50.86
N VAL A 5 -46.50 72.84 49.91
CA VAL A 5 -46.95 72.85 48.50
C VAL A 5 -46.98 71.41 47.99
N ALA A 6 -48.16 70.98 47.54
CA ALA A 6 -48.40 69.78 46.75
C ALA A 6 -48.35 70.15 45.26
N ALA A 7 -47.73 69.26 44.46
CA ALA A 7 -47.80 69.08 43.00
C ALA A 7 -46.44 68.46 42.58
N ASP A 8 -46.31 67.44 41.76
CA ASP A 8 -47.23 66.57 41.04
C ASP A 8 -46.43 65.29 40.68
N THR A 9 -47.17 64.18 40.55
CA THR A 9 -46.98 63.06 39.61
C THR A 9 -45.95 63.28 38.50
N GLU A 10 -45.04 62.36 38.16
CA GLU A 10 -45.18 60.96 37.69
C GLU A 10 -43.76 60.36 37.70
N GLY A 11 -43.52 59.14 38.17
CA GLY A 11 -43.76 57.92 37.40
C GLY A 11 -42.42 57.29 36.98
N GLU A 12 -41.92 56.31 37.74
CA GLU A 12 -40.88 55.32 37.42
C GLU A 12 -40.59 54.59 38.77
N ALA A 13 -40.48 53.28 38.91
CA ALA A 13 -40.02 52.25 38.00
C ALA A 13 -40.74 50.93 38.34
N SER A 14 -41.34 50.28 37.34
CA SER A 14 -41.60 48.85 37.43
C SER A 14 -40.29 48.16 37.07
N GLU A 15 -39.70 47.50 38.05
CA GLU A 15 -38.52 46.66 37.94
C GLU A 15 -38.74 45.61 36.84
N ALA A 16 -38.13 45.84 35.67
CA ALA A 16 -38.19 44.93 34.55
C ALA A 16 -37.26 43.75 34.83
N ALA A 17 -37.84 42.63 35.24
CA ALA A 17 -37.13 41.36 35.37
C ALA A 17 -36.41 41.02 34.06
N ALA A 18 -35.12 40.70 34.14
CA ALA A 18 -34.32 40.31 32.99
C ALA A 18 -34.90 39.04 32.33
N PRO A 19 -34.94 38.97 30.98
CA PRO A 19 -35.41 37.77 30.29
C PRO A 19 -34.44 36.60 30.57
N PRO A 20 -34.95 35.36 30.68
CA PRO A 20 -34.09 34.19 30.89
C PRO A 20 -33.14 34.03 29.70
N PRO A 21 -31.93 33.46 29.92
CA PRO A 21 -30.99 33.21 28.84
C PRO A 21 -31.62 32.28 27.80
N PHE A 22 -31.53 32.67 26.52
CA PHE A 22 -31.97 31.85 25.40
C PHE A 22 -31.11 30.59 25.30
N GLU A 23 -31.64 29.45 25.74
CA GLU A 23 -31.07 28.15 25.37
C GLU A 23 -31.54 27.82 23.95
N PRO A 24 -30.65 27.73 22.95
CA PRO A 24 -31.04 27.27 21.63
C PRO A 24 -31.42 25.79 21.77
N ALA A 25 -32.72 25.49 21.74
CA ALA A 25 -33.21 24.13 21.62
C ALA A 25 -32.63 23.54 20.33
N ARG A 26 -31.59 22.71 20.46
CA ARG A 26 -31.04 21.93 19.34
C ARG A 26 -32.08 20.89 18.95
N MET A 27 -33.03 21.27 18.10
CA MET A 27 -33.98 20.34 17.49
C MET A 27 -33.19 19.38 16.59
N VAL A 28 -32.97 18.16 17.06
CA VAL A 28 -32.35 17.09 16.26
C VAL A 28 -33.45 16.52 15.36
N PRO A 29 -33.32 16.59 14.03
CA PRO A 29 -34.31 15.99 13.13
C PRO A 29 -34.48 14.51 13.47
N THR A 30 -35.73 14.05 13.53
CA THR A 30 -36.04 12.65 13.86
C THR A 30 -36.29 11.87 12.58
N ARG A 31 -35.72 10.66 12.50
CA ARG A 31 -35.96 9.72 11.40
C ARG A 31 -37.40 9.17 11.50
N PRO A 32 -37.95 8.60 10.40
CA PRO A 32 -39.28 7.98 10.42
C PRO A 32 -39.46 6.79 11.40
N ASP A 33 -38.35 6.20 11.87
CA ASP A 33 -38.31 5.13 12.88
C ASP A 33 -38.22 5.66 14.33
N GLY A 34 -38.30 6.98 14.51
CA GLY A 34 -38.25 7.64 15.82
C GLY A 34 -36.86 7.84 16.39
N TRP A 35 -35.79 7.38 15.73
CA TRP A 35 -34.42 7.61 16.18
C TRP A 35 -33.92 9.00 15.76
N PRO A 36 -33.09 9.69 16.58
CA PRO A 36 -32.53 10.97 16.19
C PRO A 36 -31.58 10.83 14.99
N ASP A 37 -31.74 11.67 13.96
CA ASP A 37 -30.90 11.71 12.77
C ASP A 37 -29.65 12.58 13.02
N TRP A 38 -28.73 12.07 13.83
CA TRP A 38 -27.47 12.74 14.15
C TRP A 38 -26.56 12.99 12.93
N LEU A 39 -26.80 12.29 11.81
CA LEU A 39 -25.93 12.30 10.64
C LEU A 39 -26.56 12.98 9.42
N GLY A 40 -27.80 13.46 9.52
CA GLY A 40 -28.54 14.06 8.41
C GLY A 40 -28.64 13.15 7.19
N ARG A 41 -28.62 11.83 7.39
CA ARG A 41 -28.43 10.87 6.31
C ARG A 41 -29.74 10.65 5.57
N ARG A 42 -29.90 11.35 4.45
CA ARG A 42 -30.96 11.04 3.48
C ARG A 42 -30.75 9.62 2.93
N PRO A 43 -31.81 8.81 2.78
CA PRO A 43 -31.73 7.57 2.04
C PRO A 43 -31.20 7.86 0.64
N ILE A 44 -30.16 7.14 0.21
CA ILE A 44 -29.62 7.26 -1.15
C ILE A 44 -30.71 6.74 -2.10
N SER A 45 -31.10 7.56 -3.09
CA SER A 45 -32.06 7.13 -4.10
C SER A 45 -31.47 6.00 -4.93
N SER A 46 -32.30 5.12 -5.50
CA SER A 46 -31.78 4.05 -6.38
C SER A 46 -30.95 4.64 -7.53
N VAL A 47 -31.38 5.77 -8.09
CA VAL A 47 -30.69 6.44 -9.19
C VAL A 47 -29.31 6.93 -8.77
N ASP A 48 -29.20 7.53 -7.58
CA ASP A 48 -27.91 8.01 -7.07
C ASP A 48 -26.99 6.83 -6.71
N ARG A 49 -27.55 5.75 -6.15
CA ARG A 49 -26.80 4.52 -5.88
C ARG A 49 -26.24 3.92 -7.16
N ASP A 50 -27.06 3.82 -8.20
CA ASP A 50 -26.65 3.21 -9.47
C ASP A 50 -25.59 4.07 -10.18
N ARG A 51 -25.68 5.41 -10.06
CA ARG A 51 -24.61 6.32 -10.50
C ARG A 51 -23.30 6.08 -9.76
N ILE A 52 -23.33 6.02 -8.43
CA ILE A 52 -22.14 5.78 -7.60
C ILE A 52 -21.49 4.44 -7.95
N LEU A 53 -22.28 3.37 -8.11
CA LEU A 53 -21.75 2.06 -8.49
C LEU A 53 -21.11 2.07 -9.88
N LYS A 54 -21.68 2.82 -10.82
CA LYS A 54 -21.13 2.99 -12.17
C LYS A 54 -19.80 3.74 -12.13
N ASP A 55 -19.71 4.83 -11.37
CA ASP A 55 -18.49 5.62 -11.25
C ASP A 55 -17.37 4.79 -10.60
N LEU A 56 -17.66 4.07 -9.51
CA LEU A 56 -16.71 3.16 -8.87
C LEU A 56 -16.25 2.02 -9.79
N SER A 57 -17.15 1.50 -10.63
CA SER A 57 -16.80 0.46 -11.60
C SER A 57 -15.87 1.02 -12.69
N ALA A 58 -16.12 2.25 -13.16
CA ALA A 58 -15.27 2.92 -14.14
C ALA A 58 -13.86 3.19 -13.59
N ASP A 59 -13.75 3.65 -12.34
CA ASP A 59 -12.47 3.85 -11.66
C ASP A 59 -11.68 2.53 -11.52
N GLN A 60 -12.39 1.43 -11.20
CA GLN A 60 -11.80 0.11 -11.11
C GLN A 60 -11.32 -0.40 -12.47
N GLU A 61 -12.10 -0.20 -13.54
CA GLU A 61 -11.71 -0.55 -14.91
C GLU A 61 -10.51 0.26 -15.39
N GLU A 62 -10.42 1.54 -15.05
CA GLU A 62 -9.27 2.40 -15.35
C GLU A 62 -8.02 1.92 -14.61
N LEU A 63 -8.15 1.58 -13.33
CA LEU A 63 -7.07 1.06 -12.51
C LEU A 63 -6.59 -0.33 -13.00
N ASP A 64 -7.51 -1.18 -13.44
CA ASP A 64 -7.19 -2.48 -14.04
C ASP A 64 -6.63 -2.34 -15.46
N ALA A 65 -7.04 -1.33 -16.22
CA ALA A 65 -6.43 -0.99 -17.51
C ALA A 65 -5.01 -0.44 -17.33
N ALA A 66 -4.76 0.38 -16.31
CA ALA A 66 -3.43 0.84 -15.94
C ALA A 66 -2.53 -0.34 -15.52
N LYS A 67 -3.01 -1.21 -14.61
CA LYS A 67 -2.30 -2.45 -14.24
C LYS A 67 -2.04 -3.37 -15.42
N ARG A 68 -3.00 -3.51 -16.35
CA ARG A 68 -2.81 -4.30 -17.58
C ARG A 68 -1.79 -3.65 -18.50
N ARG A 69 -1.79 -2.33 -18.68
CA ARG A 69 -0.78 -1.62 -19.48
C ARG A 69 0.61 -1.70 -18.85
N ASP A 70 0.71 -1.60 -17.54
CA ASP A 70 1.96 -1.78 -16.79
C ASP A 70 2.42 -3.24 -16.85
N GLY A 71 1.51 -4.20 -16.69
CA GLY A 71 1.78 -5.64 -16.82
C GLY A 71 2.09 -6.10 -18.25
N LEU A 72 1.60 -5.39 -19.28
CA LEU A 72 1.95 -5.64 -20.68
C LEU A 72 3.28 -4.99 -21.07
N ARG A 73 3.67 -3.88 -20.41
CA ARG A 73 5.04 -3.34 -20.47
C ARG A 73 6.04 -4.16 -19.65
N LEU A 74 5.55 -4.85 -18.63
CA LEU A 74 6.26 -5.80 -17.77
C LEU A 74 5.82 -7.23 -18.08
N ALA A 75 6.08 -7.73 -19.32
CA ALA A 75 6.44 -9.15 -19.41
C ALA A 75 7.48 -9.36 -18.30
N PRO A 76 7.37 -10.37 -17.42
CA PRO A 76 8.28 -10.45 -16.28
C PRO A 76 9.69 -10.52 -16.83
N LEU A 77 10.42 -9.39 -16.78
CA LEU A 77 11.77 -9.28 -17.29
C LEU A 77 12.58 -10.21 -16.40
N PHE A 78 12.89 -11.37 -16.94
CA PHE A 78 13.69 -12.38 -16.28
C PHE A 78 15.09 -12.24 -16.82
N SER A 79 15.95 -11.63 -16.02
CA SER A 79 17.38 -11.80 -16.21
C SER A 79 17.82 -13.06 -15.47
N SER A 80 18.69 -13.85 -16.08
CA SER A 80 19.20 -15.08 -15.47
C SER A 80 20.72 -15.16 -15.54
N VAL A 81 21.28 -15.89 -14.58
CA VAL A 81 22.68 -16.28 -14.57
C VAL A 81 22.78 -17.79 -14.49
N THR A 82 23.62 -18.36 -15.33
CA THR A 82 23.94 -19.79 -15.33
C THR A 82 25.39 -19.97 -14.92
N ILE A 83 25.61 -20.88 -13.97
CA ILE A 83 26.91 -21.26 -13.42
C ILE A 83 27.15 -22.71 -13.80
N GLU A 84 28.18 -22.96 -14.59
CA GLU A 84 28.63 -24.30 -14.96
C GLU A 84 29.89 -24.68 -14.17
N GLY A 85 30.07 -25.97 -13.91
CA GLY A 85 31.23 -26.50 -13.18
C GLY A 85 31.04 -26.57 -11.66
N VAL A 86 29.82 -26.41 -11.15
CA VAL A 86 29.55 -26.34 -9.70
C VAL A 86 29.75 -27.69 -8.97
N GLY A 87 29.55 -28.82 -9.65
CA GLY A 87 29.69 -30.16 -9.07
C GLY A 87 30.78 -31.01 -9.69
N GLY A 88 31.99 -30.47 -9.85
CA GLY A 88 33.16 -31.28 -10.16
C GLY A 88 33.40 -32.39 -9.11
N GLN A 89 34.27 -33.36 -9.44
CA GLN A 89 34.68 -34.44 -8.53
C GLN A 89 35.22 -33.87 -7.21
N GLY A 90 34.39 -33.88 -6.17
CA GLY A 90 34.71 -33.36 -4.85
C GLY A 90 33.80 -33.95 -3.80
N ASP A 91 34.17 -33.75 -2.54
CA ASP A 91 33.36 -34.19 -1.38
C ASP A 91 31.91 -33.67 -1.51
N PRO A 92 30.89 -34.56 -1.54
CA PRO A 92 29.48 -34.18 -1.67
C PRO A 92 29.03 -33.16 -0.62
N ARG A 93 29.61 -33.20 0.60
CA ARG A 93 29.28 -32.23 1.65
C ARG A 93 29.75 -30.82 1.31
N LYS A 94 30.90 -30.70 0.64
CA LYS A 94 31.42 -29.41 0.17
C LYS A 94 30.53 -28.87 -0.96
N VAL A 95 30.12 -29.71 -1.90
CA VAL A 95 29.20 -29.34 -2.98
C VAL A 95 27.85 -28.87 -2.42
N ALA A 96 27.29 -29.57 -1.44
CA ALA A 96 26.03 -29.16 -0.80
C ALA A 96 26.14 -27.79 -0.11
N ARG A 97 27.23 -27.56 0.65
CA ARG A 97 27.48 -26.25 1.29
C ARG A 97 27.64 -25.13 0.27
N LEU A 98 28.33 -25.39 -0.83
CA LEU A 98 28.51 -24.44 -1.92
C LEU A 98 27.17 -24.07 -2.57
N ARG A 99 26.32 -25.05 -2.86
CA ARG A 99 24.96 -24.81 -3.39
C ARG A 99 24.12 -23.98 -2.44
N ALA A 100 24.19 -24.25 -1.14
CA ALA A 100 23.52 -23.45 -0.13
C ALA A 100 24.02 -22.01 -0.11
N ALA A 101 25.33 -21.78 -0.21
CA ALA A 101 25.92 -20.45 -0.28
C ALA A 101 25.48 -19.67 -1.54
N ILE A 102 25.43 -20.35 -2.70
CA ILE A 102 24.92 -19.76 -3.95
C ILE A 102 23.44 -19.37 -3.81
N ASN A 103 22.61 -20.25 -3.22
CA ASN A 103 21.20 -19.95 -3.00
C ASN A 103 21.01 -18.78 -2.02
N ALA A 104 21.81 -18.71 -0.95
CA ALA A 104 21.79 -17.58 -0.02
C ALA A 104 22.18 -16.26 -0.69
N ALA A 105 23.24 -16.25 -1.50
CA ALA A 105 23.64 -15.08 -2.28
C ALA A 105 22.55 -14.65 -3.27
N CYS A 106 21.89 -15.61 -3.93
CA CYS A 106 20.75 -15.35 -4.79
C CYS A 106 19.61 -14.65 -4.03
N ARG A 107 19.25 -15.13 -2.84
CA ARG A 107 18.21 -14.52 -2.00
C ARG A 107 18.58 -13.09 -1.61
N VAL A 108 19.82 -12.85 -1.22
CA VAL A 108 20.30 -11.49 -0.88
C VAL A 108 20.25 -10.58 -2.10
N ALA A 109 20.71 -11.05 -3.25
CA ALA A 109 20.67 -10.26 -4.49
C ALA A 109 19.23 -9.95 -4.89
N ALA A 110 18.35 -10.95 -4.89
CA ALA A 110 16.96 -10.80 -5.31
C ALA A 110 16.12 -9.93 -4.37
N GLY A 111 16.43 -9.87 -3.07
CA GLY A 111 15.56 -9.20 -2.11
C GLY A 111 14.15 -9.81 -2.12
N ASP A 112 13.14 -8.97 -2.33
CA ASP A 112 11.73 -9.40 -2.37
C ASP A 112 11.26 -9.84 -3.77
N ARG A 113 12.17 -9.94 -4.75
CA ARG A 113 11.83 -10.36 -6.11
C ARG A 113 11.55 -11.86 -6.18
N ARG A 114 10.65 -12.23 -7.10
CA ARG A 114 10.45 -13.63 -7.48
C ARG A 114 11.73 -14.17 -8.12
N THR A 115 12.13 -15.37 -7.73
CA THR A 115 13.29 -16.07 -8.28
C THR A 115 12.90 -17.41 -8.89
N SER A 116 13.67 -17.85 -9.88
CA SER A 116 13.70 -19.24 -10.34
C SER A 116 15.06 -19.84 -10.01
N TYR A 117 15.07 -21.11 -9.59
CA TYR A 117 16.29 -21.82 -9.25
C TYR A 117 16.23 -23.23 -9.83
N HIS A 118 17.11 -23.49 -10.78
CA HIS A 118 17.23 -24.79 -11.43
C HIS A 118 18.65 -25.32 -11.25
N ALA A 119 18.78 -26.45 -10.58
CA ALA A 119 20.06 -27.03 -10.25
C ALA A 119 20.14 -28.48 -10.77
N THR A 120 21.23 -28.77 -11.45
CA THR A 120 21.69 -30.11 -11.84
C THR A 120 23.01 -30.38 -11.14
N ASP A 121 23.60 -31.56 -11.31
CA ASP A 121 24.88 -31.92 -10.69
C ASP A 121 26.02 -31.00 -11.11
N VAL A 122 26.04 -30.50 -12.34
CA VAL A 122 27.15 -29.68 -12.87
C VAL A 122 26.79 -28.23 -13.16
N ARG A 123 25.50 -27.88 -13.19
CA ARG A 123 25.00 -26.55 -13.57
C ARG A 123 23.96 -26.04 -12.60
N ILE A 124 23.98 -24.73 -12.33
CA ILE A 124 22.93 -24.00 -11.62
C ILE A 124 22.49 -22.81 -12.47
N THR A 125 21.20 -22.67 -12.70
CA THR A 125 20.58 -21.51 -13.37
C THR A 125 19.67 -20.80 -12.39
N ILE A 126 19.83 -19.48 -12.31
CA ILE A 126 19.13 -18.61 -11.36
C ILE A 126 18.51 -17.47 -12.15
N GLY A 127 17.19 -17.34 -12.11
CA GLY A 127 16.47 -16.21 -12.69
C GLY A 127 15.95 -15.27 -11.61
N ILE A 128 15.97 -13.97 -11.88
CA ILE A 128 15.37 -12.93 -11.04
C ILE A 128 14.37 -12.17 -11.90
N ALA A 129 13.14 -11.99 -11.40
CA ALA A 129 12.10 -11.23 -12.08
C ALA A 129 12.12 -9.75 -11.67
N GLY A 130 11.83 -8.86 -12.62
CA GLY A 130 11.49 -7.47 -12.35
C GLY A 130 12.27 -6.47 -13.20
N PRO A 131 11.89 -5.18 -13.13
CA PRO A 131 12.54 -4.14 -13.92
C PRO A 131 14.02 -3.91 -13.56
N ASP A 132 14.42 -4.28 -12.34
CA ASP A 132 15.81 -4.24 -11.85
C ASP A 132 16.53 -5.60 -11.95
N ALA A 133 15.96 -6.59 -12.65
CA ALA A 133 16.50 -7.95 -12.71
C ALA A 133 17.96 -7.99 -13.18
N HIS A 134 18.31 -7.20 -14.21
CA HIS A 134 19.67 -7.11 -14.73
C HIS A 134 20.67 -6.65 -13.66
N GLU A 135 20.33 -5.59 -12.91
CA GLU A 135 21.17 -5.02 -11.87
C GLU A 135 21.36 -6.01 -10.71
N ARG A 136 20.28 -6.73 -10.36
CA ARG A 136 20.27 -7.78 -9.34
C ARG A 136 21.15 -8.97 -9.74
N ILE A 137 21.07 -9.40 -11.01
CA ILE A 137 21.96 -10.42 -11.57
C ILE A 137 23.42 -9.93 -11.56
N ALA A 138 23.69 -8.66 -11.88
CA ALA A 138 25.04 -8.10 -11.81
C ALA A 138 25.59 -8.05 -10.37
N VAL A 139 24.74 -7.81 -9.35
CA VAL A 139 25.11 -7.95 -7.94
C VAL A 139 25.47 -9.40 -7.61
N LEU A 140 24.63 -10.36 -8.00
CA LEU A 140 24.88 -11.78 -7.78
C LEU A 140 26.19 -12.23 -8.45
N ARG A 141 26.41 -11.86 -9.72
CA ARG A 141 27.62 -12.17 -10.49
C ARG A 141 28.89 -11.71 -9.77
N ARG A 142 28.88 -10.52 -9.15
CA ARG A 142 30.03 -10.01 -8.38
C ARG A 142 30.32 -10.79 -7.10
N GLN A 143 29.34 -11.52 -6.57
CA GLN A 143 29.51 -12.35 -5.38
C GLN A 143 30.03 -13.76 -5.72
N LEU A 144 29.65 -14.32 -6.86
CA LEU A 144 29.98 -15.72 -7.23
C LEU A 144 31.50 -16.03 -7.23
N PRO A 145 32.40 -15.20 -7.80
CA PRO A 145 33.84 -15.49 -7.79
C PRO A 145 34.44 -15.54 -6.38
N LYS A 146 33.83 -14.85 -5.41
CA LYS A 146 34.28 -14.80 -4.01
C LYS A 146 33.97 -16.09 -3.24
N MET A 147 33.17 -16.98 -3.83
CA MET A 147 32.82 -18.26 -3.22
C MET A 147 33.94 -19.28 -3.43
N GLY A 148 34.21 -20.10 -2.41
CA GLY A 148 35.20 -21.16 -2.50
C GLY A 148 34.81 -22.19 -3.57
N GLY A 149 35.75 -22.55 -4.44
CA GLY A 149 35.52 -23.49 -5.55
C GLY A 149 35.17 -22.85 -6.89
N SER A 150 35.21 -21.51 -7.00
CA SER A 150 34.93 -20.77 -8.24
C SER A 150 35.98 -20.91 -9.36
N ARG A 151 37.16 -21.47 -9.05
CA ARG A 151 38.20 -21.73 -10.06
C ARG A 151 37.70 -22.79 -11.04
N GLY A 152 37.40 -22.36 -12.26
CA GLY A 152 36.90 -23.22 -13.33
C GLY A 152 35.41 -23.13 -13.58
N TRP A 153 34.68 -22.22 -12.92
CA TRP A 153 33.29 -21.97 -13.29
C TRP A 153 33.20 -21.14 -14.55
N THR A 154 32.25 -21.50 -15.41
CA THR A 154 31.79 -20.66 -16.51
C THR A 154 30.49 -19.98 -16.06
N ILE A 155 30.45 -18.66 -16.11
CA ILE A 155 29.27 -17.88 -15.73
C ILE A 155 28.74 -17.18 -16.99
N THR A 156 27.53 -17.56 -17.40
CA THR A 156 26.82 -16.97 -18.54
C THR A 156 25.56 -16.25 -18.06
N GLU A 157 25.18 -15.20 -18.78
CA GLU A 157 24.03 -14.37 -18.45
C GLU A 157 23.07 -14.34 -19.65
N ASP A 158 21.78 -14.35 -19.34
CA ASP A 158 20.71 -14.11 -20.30
C ASP A 158 19.86 -12.97 -19.76
N LEU A 159 19.90 -11.83 -20.43
CA LEU A 159 19.42 -10.55 -19.94
C LEU A 159 18.24 -10.13 -20.82
N ASN A 160 17.03 -10.41 -20.34
CA ASN A 160 15.79 -9.90 -20.94
C ASN A 160 15.38 -8.58 -20.30
#